data_AF-A0A5K1EEV4-F1
#
_entry.id   AF-A0A5K1EEV4-F1
#
_cell.length_a   1.000
_cell.length_b   1.000
_cell.length_c   1.000
_cell.angle_alpha   90.00
_cell.angle_beta   90.00
_cell.angle_gamma   90.00
#
_symmetry.space_group_name_H-M   'P 1'
#
loop_
_entity.id
_entity.type
_entity.pdbx_description
1 polymer ?
#
loop_
_entity_poly.entity_id
_entity_poly.type
_entity_poly.pdbx_seq_one_letter_code
_entity_poly.pdbx_strand_id
1 'polypeptide(L)' 'METPRKPVEIEFRKFIGEDPLSWVFKSEQFFECQGINREQRVNHAAVHFEGSAIRWYRWILALSRETELGDA' A
#
# COMPACT_ATOMS: atom_id res chain seq x y z
N MET A 1 -32.57 -1.31 22.13
CA MET A 1 -32.06 -1.78 20.83
C MET A 1 -30.87 -0.88 20.51
N GLU A 2 -29.65 -1.35 20.75
CA GLU A 2 -28.46 -0.60 20.34
C GLU A 2 -28.32 -0.68 18.82
N THR A 3 -28.31 0.46 18.15
CA THR A 3 -28.00 0.53 16.71
C THR A 3 -26.55 0.08 16.49
N PRO A 4 -26.27 -0.79 15.48
CA PRO A 4 -24.90 -1.15 15.17
C PRO A 4 -24.08 0.11 14.90
N ARG A 5 -22.96 0.30 15.61
CA ARG A 5 -22.04 1.40 15.30
C ARG A 5 -21.58 1.20 13.87
N LYS A 6 -21.80 2.22 13.03
CA LYS A 6 -21.25 2.22 11.66
C LYS A 6 -19.75 1.97 11.77
N PRO A 7 -19.16 1.08 10.95
CA PRO A 7 -17.72 0.92 10.89
C PRO A 7 -17.09 2.29 10.66
N VAL A 8 -16.02 2.60 11.40
CA VAL A 8 -15.23 3.79 11.12
C VAL A 8 -14.60 3.58 9.75
N GLU A 9 -15.04 4.38 8.78
CA GLU A 9 -14.43 4.41 7.45
C GLU A 9 -13.10 5.15 7.58
N ILE A 10 -12.01 4.39 7.66
CA ILE A 10 -10.66 4.94 7.68
C ILE A 10 -10.27 5.14 6.21
N GLU A 11 -9.92 6.36 5.81
CA GLU A 11 -9.42 6.60 4.45
C GLU A 11 -7.97 6.11 4.31
N PHE A 12 -7.66 5.43 3.20
CA PHE A 12 -6.28 5.07 2.88
C PHE A 12 -5.52 6.28 2.33
N ARG A 13 -4.42 6.64 2.98
CA ARG A 13 -3.68 7.86 2.62
C ARG A 13 -2.83 7.66 1.38
N LYS A 14 -2.85 8.66 0.51
CA LYS A 14 -1.90 8.78 -0.60
C LYS A 14 -0.46 8.91 -0.11
N PHE A 15 0.48 8.38 -0.89
CA PHE A 15 1.91 8.51 -0.63
C PHE A 15 2.60 9.17 -1.81
N ILE A 16 3.19 10.35 -1.56
CA ILE A 16 3.93 11.11 -2.57
C ILE A 16 5.45 10.97 -2.44
N GLY A 17 5.93 10.24 -1.42
CA GLY A 17 7.36 10.07 -1.12
C GLY A 17 7.85 10.76 0.15
N GLU A 18 6.96 11.46 0.88
CA GLU A 18 7.31 12.19 2.10
C GLU A 18 6.95 11.39 3.37
N ASP A 19 7.82 11.45 4.38
CA ASP A 19 7.64 10.80 5.68
C ASP A 19 7.17 9.31 5.59
N PRO A 20 8.01 8.43 5.02
CA PRO A 20 7.63 7.03 4.78
C PRO A 20 7.32 6.27 6.08
N LEU A 21 7.97 6.61 7.20
CA LEU A 21 7.76 5.90 8.47
C LEU A 21 6.36 6.18 9.03
N SER A 22 5.94 7.44 9.10
CA SER A 22 4.58 7.78 9.54
C SER A 22 3.53 7.21 8.60
N TRP A 23 3.81 7.19 7.29
CA TRP A 23 2.89 6.63 6.30
C TRP A 23 2.72 5.12 6.48
N VAL A 24 3.82 4.37 6.61
CA VAL A 24 3.78 2.91 6.85
C VAL A 24 3.01 2.59 8.12
N PHE A 25 3.31 3.26 9.24
CA PHE A 25 2.61 3.04 10.50
C PHE A 25 1.09 3.20 10.36
N LYS A 26 0.64 4.26 9.67
CA LYS A 26 -0.80 4.52 9.45
C LYS A 26 -1.43 3.51 8.50
N SER A 27 -0.72 3.11 7.45
CA SER A 27 -1.17 2.09 6.50
C SER A 27 -1.32 0.73 7.16
N GLU A 28 -0.40 0.36 8.07
CA GLU A 28 -0.50 -0.87 8.87
C GLU A 28 -1.76 -0.90 9.73
N GLN A 29 -2.06 0.21 10.42
CA GLN A 29 -3.30 0.34 11.20
C GLN A 29 -4.55 0.23 10.33
N PHE A 30 -4.55 0.85 9.14
CA PHE A 30 -5.64 0.66 8.18
C PHE A 30 -5.81 -0.81 7.79
N PHE A 31 -4.72 -1.50 7.43
CA PHE A 31 -4.78 -2.89 7.01
C PHE A 31 -5.32 -3.82 8.10
N GLU A 32 -4.95 -3.57 9.35
CA GLU A 32 -5.48 -4.30 10.52
C GLU A 32 -6.97 -4.04 10.69
N CYS A 33 -7.41 -2.78 10.65
CA CYS A 33 -8.83 -2.45 10.77
C CYS A 33 -9.69 -3.00 9.63
N GLN A 34 -9.16 -3.08 8.41
CA GLN A 34 -9.87 -3.60 7.24
C GLN A 34 -9.71 -5.11 7.03
N GLY A 35 -8.91 -5.79 7.86
CA GLY A 35 -8.66 -7.24 7.73
C GLY A 35 -7.89 -7.62 6.45
N ILE A 36 -6.99 -6.76 5.98
CA ILE A 36 -6.21 -6.98 4.75
C ILE A 36 -5.01 -7.88 5.05
N ASN A 37 -4.94 -9.02 4.35
CA ASN A 37 -3.88 -10.01 4.47
C ASN A 37 -2.52 -9.45 4.07
N ARG A 38 -1.46 -9.90 4.73
CA ARG A 38 -0.09 -9.37 4.57
C ARG A 38 0.39 -9.43 3.12
N GLU A 39 0.03 -10.49 2.41
CA GLU A 39 0.39 -10.76 1.01
C GLU A 39 -0.26 -9.74 0.05
N GLN A 40 -1.37 -9.12 0.45
CA GLN A 40 -2.12 -8.17 -0.36
C GLN A 40 -1.73 -6.72 -0.05
N ARG A 41 -1.14 -6.43 1.11
CA ARG A 41 -0.87 -5.07 1.61
C ARG A 41 -0.08 -4.20 0.63
N VAL A 42 0.98 -4.75 0.01
CA VAL A 42 1.79 -4.00 -0.97
C VAL A 42 0.98 -3.63 -2.20
N ASN A 43 0.15 -4.54 -2.71
CA ASN A 43 -0.71 -4.28 -3.87
C ASN A 43 -1.75 -3.22 -3.54
N HIS A 44 -2.36 -3.27 -2.35
CA HIS A 44 -3.27 -2.22 -1.90
C HIS A 44 -2.58 -0.87 -1.75
N ALA A 45 -1.40 -0.83 -1.09
CA ALA A 45 -0.60 0.37 -0.92
C ALA A 45 -0.24 1.04 -2.25
N ALA A 46 0.13 0.25 -3.26
CA ALA A 46 0.61 0.75 -4.55
C ALA A 46 -0.45 1.57 -5.31
N VAL A 47 -1.75 1.30 -5.12
CA VAL A 47 -2.84 2.07 -5.74
C VAL A 47 -2.84 3.53 -5.28
N HIS A 48 -2.30 3.79 -4.09
CA HIS A 48 -2.28 5.11 -3.47
C HIS A 48 -0.92 5.81 -3.60
N PHE A 49 0.01 5.23 -4.36
CA PHE A 49 1.27 5.90 -4.67
C PHE A 49 1.05 6.96 -5.75
N GLU A 50 1.60 8.14 -5.52
CA GLU A 50 1.53 9.28 -6.43
C GLU A 50 2.91 9.92 -6.61
N GLY A 51 3.03 10.80 -7.60
CA GLY A 51 4.27 11.56 -7.85
C GLY A 51 5.50 10.68 -8.03
N SER A 52 6.53 10.91 -7.21
CA SER A 52 7.78 10.16 -7.26
C SER A 52 7.64 8.72 -6.78
N ALA A 53 6.71 8.44 -5.87
CA ALA A 53 6.53 7.10 -5.30
C ALA A 53 6.06 6.08 -6.35
N ILE A 54 5.06 6.43 -7.18
CA ILE A 54 4.57 5.52 -8.22
C ILE A 54 5.62 5.30 -9.33
N ARG A 55 6.45 6.29 -9.62
CA ARG A 55 7.55 6.15 -10.59
C ARG A 55 8.60 5.16 -10.10
N TRP A 56 9.00 5.27 -8.83
CA TRP A 56 9.90 4.31 -8.19
C TRP A 56 9.32 2.89 -8.19
N TYR A 57 8.05 2.73 -7.80
CA TYR A 57 7.43 1.41 -7.74
C TYR A 57 7.34 0.75 -9.12
N ARG A 58 7.00 1.51 -10.17
CA ARG A 58 7.00 1.02 -11.56
C ARG A 58 8.40 0.58 -12.02
N TRP A 59 9.44 1.27 -11.59
CA TRP A 59 10.83 0.88 -11.89
C TRP A 59 11.21 -0.43 -11.19
N ILE A 60 10.87 -0.62 -9.91
CA ILE A 60 11.07 -1.89 -9.19
C ILE A 60 10.37 -3.04 -9.91
N LEU A 61 9.11 -2.86 -10.32
CA LEU A 61 8.38 -3.88 -11.07
C LEU A 61 9.01 -4.20 -12.43
N ALA A 62 9.70 -3.23 -13.06
CA ALA A 62 10.42 -3.47 -14.30
C ALA A 62 11.69 -4.30 -14.07
N LEU A 63 12.44 -4.00 -13.00
CA LEU A 63 13.62 -4.77 -12.62
C LEU A 63 13.27 -6.23 -12.32
N SER A 64 12.17 -6.50 -11.62
CA SER A 64 11.75 -7.87 -11.33
C SER A 64 11.43 -8.67 -12.60
N ARG A 65 11.03 -8.00 -13.70
CA ARG A 65 10.82 -8.67 -15.00
C ARG A 65 12.13 -8.93 -15.75
N GLU A 66 13.16 -8.14 -15.51
CA GLU A 66 14.47 -8.31 -16.14
C GLU A 66 15.25 -9.47 -15.49
N THR A 67 15.08 -9.69 -14.19
CA THR A 67 15.73 -10.81 -13.48
C THR A 67 15.16 -12.19 -13.84
N GLU A 68 13.93 -12.27 -14.35
CA GLU A 68 13.34 -13.56 -14.79
C GLU A 68 13.82 -14.01 -16.18
N LEU A 69 14.42 -13.12 -16.98
CA LEU A 69 14.86 -13.40 -18.36
C LEU A 69 16.39 -13.61 -18.49
N GLY A 70 17.16 -13.33 -17.43
CA GLY A 70 18.63 -13.39 -17.43
C GLY A 70 19.23 -14.76 -17.07
N ASP A 71 18.40 -15.69 -16.59
CA ASP A 71 18.83 -17.01 -16.08
C ASP A 71 18.27 -18.19 -16.91
N ALA A 72 17.74 -17.93 -18.11
CA ALA A 72 17.19 -18.95 -19.03
C ALA A 72 18.13 -19.24 -20.21
#